data_AF-A0A522R6N8-F1
#
_entry.id   AF-A0A522R6N8-F1
#
_cell.length_a   1.000
_cell.length_b   1.000
_cell.length_c   1.000
_cell.angle_alpha   90.00
_cell.angle_beta   90.00
_cell.angle_gamma   90.00
#
_symmetry.space_group_name_H-M   'P 1'
#
loop_
_entity.id
_entity.type
_entity.pdbx_description
1 polymer ?
#
loop_
_entity_poly.entity_id
_entity_poly.type
_entity_poly.pdbx_seq_one_letter_code
_entity_poly.pdbx_strand_id
1 'polypeptide(L)'
;MGKAIIRKPKVDKPRKGRKKKSIQEVAAEIKTKSLSIKSLIENSRIQTLKEIEPLFTKSMADQLGVNHGRFIDKLKNPIKFSTKDIFRFAYYVDLNPTEIINQVKDEIENNQLLVEKLKKFKAITKRK
;
A
#
# COMPACT_ATOMS: atom_id res chain seq x y z
N MET A 1 13.79 64.61 8.65
CA MET A 1 15.01 63.78 8.59
C MET A 1 14.62 62.30 8.71
N GLY A 2 14.23 61.65 7.61
CA GLY A 2 13.75 60.26 7.62
C GLY A 2 14.89 59.25 7.47
N LYS A 3 14.97 58.26 8.37
CA LYS A 3 15.95 57.16 8.28
C LYS A 3 15.52 56.13 7.24
N ALA A 4 16.36 55.89 6.23
CA ALA A 4 16.17 54.83 5.25
C ALA A 4 16.45 53.45 5.88
N ILE A 5 15.47 52.54 5.79
CA ILE A 5 15.61 51.15 6.22
C ILE A 5 16.18 50.35 5.05
N ILE A 6 17.48 50.03 5.12
CA ILE A 6 18.14 49.13 4.16
C ILE A 6 17.66 47.71 4.43
N ARG A 7 16.77 47.18 3.58
CA ARG A 7 16.35 45.78 3.60
C ARG A 7 17.48 44.91 3.03
N LYS A 8 18.08 44.06 3.86
CA LYS A 8 19.05 43.04 3.39
C LYS A 8 18.36 42.06 2.41
N PRO A 9 19.02 41.63 1.32
CA PRO A 9 18.45 40.65 0.41
C PRO A 9 18.29 39.29 1.11
N LYS A 10 17.12 38.67 0.94
CA LYS A 10 16.88 37.29 1.38
C LYS A 10 17.77 36.37 0.53
N VAL A 11 18.67 35.64 1.19
CA VAL A 11 19.41 34.54 0.58
C VAL A 11 18.43 33.38 0.38
N ASP A 12 18.02 33.15 -0.87
CA ASP A 12 17.24 31.98 -1.24
C ASP A 12 18.07 30.72 -0.98
N LYS A 13 17.67 29.95 0.04
CA LYS A 13 18.29 28.64 0.30
C LYS A 13 18.02 27.73 -0.91
N PRO A 14 19.02 27.01 -1.44
CA PRO A 14 18.83 26.15 -2.60
C PRO A 14 17.77 25.08 -2.27
N ARG A 15 16.74 24.99 -3.10
CA ARG A 15 15.73 23.93 -3.03
C ARG A 15 16.46 22.60 -3.21
N LYS A 16 16.53 21.80 -2.14
CA LYS A 16 17.18 20.48 -2.11
C LYS A 16 16.61 19.64 -3.27
N GLY A 17 17.39 19.51 -4.35
CA GLY A 17 17.00 18.71 -5.51
C GLY A 17 16.73 17.27 -5.08
N ARG A 18 15.67 16.66 -5.63
CA ARG A 18 15.35 15.25 -5.37
C ARG A 18 16.53 14.40 -5.86
N LYS A 19 17.26 13.77 -4.95
CA LYS A 19 18.30 12.79 -5.30
C LYS A 19 17.64 11.71 -6.17
N LYS A 20 18.05 11.61 -7.44
CA LYS A 20 17.63 10.52 -8.32
C LYS A 20 18.39 9.27 -7.87
N LYS A 21 17.66 8.28 -7.34
CA LYS A 21 18.22 6.95 -7.06
C LYS A 21 18.58 6.29 -8.38
N SER A 22 19.66 5.50 -8.39
CA SER A 22 20.01 4.69 -9.55
C SER A 22 18.98 3.55 -9.75
N ILE A 23 18.88 3.03 -10.98
CA ILE A 23 17.96 1.91 -11.28
C ILE A 23 18.30 0.68 -10.42
N GLN A 24 19.59 0.43 -10.19
CA GLN A 24 20.08 -0.68 -9.38
C GLN A 24 19.68 -0.53 -7.90
N GLU A 25 19.78 0.68 -7.33
CA GLU A 25 19.32 0.95 -5.96
C GLU A 25 17.82 0.72 -5.80
N VAL A 26 17.02 1.13 -6.78
CA VAL A 26 15.56 0.91 -6.75
C VAL A 26 15.25 -0.59 -6.80
N ALA A 27 15.93 -1.34 -7.67
CA ALA A 27 15.75 -2.79 -7.76
C ALA A 27 16.15 -3.50 -6.45
N ALA A 28 17.27 -3.11 -5.83
CA ALA A 28 17.70 -3.64 -4.54
C ALA A 28 16.69 -3.33 -3.42
N GLU A 29 16.19 -2.09 -3.36
CA GLU A 29 15.17 -1.69 -2.38
C GLU A 29 13.87 -2.49 -2.54
N ILE A 30 13.42 -2.68 -3.78
CA ILE A 30 12.23 -3.49 -4.08
C ILE A 30 12.44 -4.94 -3.62
N LYS A 31 13.61 -5.53 -3.90
CA LYS A 31 13.93 -6.89 -3.50
C LYS A 31 13.88 -7.05 -1.98
N THR A 32 14.53 -6.15 -1.24
CA THR A 32 14.53 -6.17 0.23
C THR A 32 13.10 -6.03 0.79
N LYS A 33 12.30 -5.10 0.25
CA LYS A 33 10.92 -4.90 0.70
C LYS A 33 10.02 -6.09 0.38
N SER A 34 10.20 -6.71 -0.78
CA SER A 34 9.44 -7.91 -1.16
C SER A 34 9.76 -9.08 -0.22
N LEU A 35 11.04 -9.25 0.14
CA LEU A 35 11.47 -10.23 1.14
C LEU A 35 10.87 -9.95 2.52
N SER A 36 10.83 -8.68 2.95
CA SER A 36 10.18 -8.31 4.21
C SER A 36 8.69 -8.61 4.20
N ILE A 37 7.98 -8.31 3.11
CA ILE A 37 6.55 -8.63 2.96
C ILE A 37 6.34 -10.14 3.03
N LYS A 38 7.13 -10.91 2.27
CA LYS A 38 7.09 -12.37 2.26
C LYS A 38 7.23 -12.94 3.68
N SER A 39 8.27 -12.51 4.39
CA SER A 39 8.54 -12.97 5.76
C SER A 39 7.43 -12.58 6.76
N LEU A 40 6.83 -11.39 6.61
CA LEU A 40 5.75 -10.95 7.48
C LEU A 40 4.49 -11.82 7.34
N ILE A 41 4.16 -12.20 6.09
CA ILE A 41 2.99 -13.01 5.78
C ILE A 41 3.23 -14.49 6.14
N GLU A 42 4.35 -15.07 5.71
CA GLU A 42 4.67 -16.50 5.96
C GLU A 42 4.71 -16.85 7.45
N ASN A 43 5.21 -15.92 8.28
CA ASN A 43 5.30 -16.14 9.72
C ASN A 43 4.03 -15.71 10.48
N SER A 44 2.94 -15.37 9.78
CA SER A 44 1.70 -14.84 10.35
C SER A 44 1.95 -13.71 11.36
N ARG A 45 2.93 -12.85 11.08
CA ARG A 45 3.36 -11.77 11.99
C ARG A 45 2.53 -10.51 11.86
N ILE A 46 1.55 -10.50 10.97
CA ILE A 46 0.65 -9.38 10.73
C ILE A 46 -0.77 -9.74 11.16
N GLN A 47 -1.45 -8.80 11.80
CA GLN A 47 -2.88 -8.94 12.11
C GLN A 47 -3.73 -8.44 10.94
N THR A 48 -3.22 -7.46 10.21
CA THR A 48 -3.92 -6.85 9.06
C THR A 48 -3.00 -6.67 7.87
N LEU A 49 -3.53 -6.79 6.65
CA LEU A 49 -2.80 -6.49 5.42
C LEU A 49 -2.40 -5.01 5.30
N LYS A 50 -3.00 -4.13 6.10
CA LYS A 50 -2.59 -2.72 6.18
C LYS A 50 -1.15 -2.58 6.69
N GLU A 51 -0.65 -3.50 7.51
CA GLU A 51 0.69 -3.42 8.10
C GLU A 51 1.81 -3.48 7.05
N ILE A 52 1.56 -4.07 5.89
CA ILE A 52 2.52 -4.11 4.78
C ILE A 52 2.44 -2.87 3.86
N GLU A 53 1.48 -1.95 4.07
CA GLU A 53 1.36 -0.69 3.32
C GLU A 53 2.68 0.11 3.25
N PRO A 54 3.43 0.32 4.35
CA PRO A 54 4.66 1.10 4.32
C PRO A 54 5.76 0.48 3.45
N LEU A 55 5.70 -0.84 3.26
CA LEU A 55 6.64 -1.58 2.42
C LEU A 55 6.25 -1.51 0.94
N PHE A 56 4.96 -1.30 0.63
CA PHE A 56 4.47 -1.25 -0.74
C PHE A 56 4.71 0.13 -1.40
N THR A 57 5.80 0.23 -2.17
CA THR A 57 6.18 1.49 -2.84
C THR A 57 5.50 1.70 -4.18
N LYS A 58 5.55 2.95 -4.69
CA LYS A 58 5.10 3.27 -6.06
C LYS A 58 5.85 2.45 -7.11
N SER A 59 7.17 2.29 -6.97
CA SER A 59 7.96 1.50 -7.91
C SER A 59 7.55 0.02 -7.94
N MET A 60 7.14 -0.54 -6.79
CA MET A 60 6.58 -1.89 -6.74
C MET A 60 5.23 -1.96 -7.44
N ALA A 61 4.36 -0.96 -7.24
CA ALA A 61 3.09 -0.88 -7.95
C ALA A 61 3.27 -0.78 -9.48
N ASP A 62 4.28 -0.01 -9.92
CA ASP A 62 4.62 0.14 -11.33
C ASP A 62 5.10 -1.19 -11.93
N GLN A 63 5.99 -1.92 -11.24
CA GLN A 63 6.43 -3.26 -11.67
C GLN A 63 5.29 -4.29 -11.64
N LEU A 64 4.44 -4.22 -10.61
CA LEU A 64 3.24 -5.03 -10.50
C LEU A 64 2.18 -4.60 -11.50
N GLY A 65 2.35 -3.50 -12.26
CA GLY A 65 1.38 -3.00 -13.23
C GLY A 65 0.00 -2.73 -12.62
N VAL A 66 -0.03 -2.11 -11.43
CA VAL A 66 -1.25 -1.71 -10.72
C VAL A 66 -1.16 -0.24 -10.30
N ASN A 67 -2.30 0.40 -10.08
CA ASN A 67 -2.31 1.72 -9.48
C ASN A 67 -1.98 1.62 -7.98
N HIS A 68 -0.93 2.32 -7.54
CA HIS A 68 -0.44 2.32 -6.15
C HIS A 68 -1.54 2.63 -5.12
N GLY A 69 -2.32 3.70 -5.34
CA GLY A 69 -3.38 4.10 -4.41
C GLY A 69 -4.52 3.10 -4.35
N ARG A 70 -4.96 2.57 -5.50
CA ARG A 70 -5.99 1.52 -5.53
C ARG A 70 -5.52 0.22 -4.87
N PHE A 71 -4.24 -0.11 -4.99
CA PHE A 71 -3.70 -1.31 -4.34
C PHE A 71 -3.59 -1.13 -2.82
N ILE A 72 -3.14 0.03 -2.35
CA ILE A 72 -3.14 0.37 -0.91
C ILE A 72 -4.55 0.32 -0.32
N ASP A 73 -5.56 0.82 -1.04
CA ASP A 73 -6.95 0.76 -0.58
C ASP A 73 -7.44 -0.69 -0.41
N LYS A 74 -6.92 -1.64 -1.19
CA LYS A 74 -7.18 -3.08 -1.00
C LYS A 74 -6.47 -3.62 0.24
N LEU A 75 -5.21 -3.23 0.49
CA LEU A 75 -4.49 -3.58 1.73
C LEU A 75 -5.22 -3.10 2.99
N LYS A 76 -5.92 -1.95 2.91
CA LYS A 76 -6.72 -1.39 4.01
C LYS A 76 -8.13 -1.98 4.11
N ASN A 77 -8.63 -2.58 3.03
CA ASN A 77 -9.96 -3.14 2.96
C ASN A 77 -9.91 -4.45 2.16
N PRO A 78 -9.64 -5.57 2.84
CA PRO A 78 -9.41 -6.86 2.20
C PRO A 78 -10.55 -7.36 1.31
N ILE A 79 -11.79 -6.93 1.57
CA ILE A 79 -12.97 -7.25 0.74
C ILE A 79 -12.77 -6.84 -0.73
N LYS A 80 -11.97 -5.80 -0.98
CA LYS A 80 -11.72 -5.28 -2.33
C LYS A 80 -10.68 -6.09 -3.11
N PHE A 81 -10.01 -7.07 -2.48
CA PHE A 81 -9.12 -7.97 -3.20
C PHE A 81 -9.92 -8.88 -4.11
N SER A 82 -9.61 -8.85 -5.40
CA SER A 82 -10.03 -9.92 -6.30
C SER A 82 -9.02 -11.06 -6.25
N THR A 83 -9.45 -12.27 -6.63
CA THR A 83 -8.55 -13.42 -6.79
C THR A 83 -7.36 -13.08 -7.70
N LYS A 84 -7.60 -12.34 -8.80
CA LYS A 84 -6.53 -11.89 -9.69
C LYS A 84 -5.48 -11.04 -8.96
N ASP A 85 -5.91 -10.11 -8.11
CA ASP A 85 -4.99 -9.25 -7.35
C ASP A 85 -4.14 -10.07 -6.38
N ILE A 86 -4.76 -11.04 -5.70
CA ILE A 86 -4.08 -11.90 -4.73
C ILE A 86 -2.99 -12.72 -5.41
N PHE A 87 -3.32 -13.44 -6.48
CA PHE A 87 -2.35 -14.27 -7.20
C PHE A 87 -1.23 -13.43 -7.81
N ARG A 88 -1.57 -12.28 -8.41
CA ARG A 88 -0.57 -11.38 -9.00
C ARG A 88 0.40 -10.86 -7.95
N PHE A 89 -0.11 -10.47 -6.79
CA PHE A 89 0.71 -9.99 -5.68
C PHE A 89 1.58 -11.09 -5.10
N ALA A 90 1.00 -12.27 -4.85
CA ALA A 90 1.70 -13.45 -4.35
C ALA A 90 2.90 -13.83 -5.24
N TYR A 91 2.70 -13.94 -6.55
CA TYR A 91 3.80 -14.24 -7.47
C TYR A 91 4.86 -13.14 -7.53
N TYR A 92 4.45 -11.88 -7.37
CA TYR A 92 5.39 -10.77 -7.36
C TYR A 92 6.29 -10.76 -6.12
N VAL A 93 5.78 -11.14 -4.95
CA VAL A 93 6.57 -11.24 -3.71
C VAL A 93 7.13 -12.64 -3.45
N ASP A 94 6.97 -13.57 -4.40
CA ASP A 94 7.40 -14.98 -4.29
C ASP A 94 6.78 -15.71 -3.08
N LEU A 95 5.47 -15.59 -2.92
CA LEU A 95 4.70 -16.16 -1.81
C LEU A 95 3.59 -17.08 -2.34
N ASN A 96 3.16 -18.05 -1.53
CA ASN A 96 2.06 -18.93 -1.90
C ASN A 96 0.74 -18.15 -1.87
N PRO A 97 -0.04 -18.07 -2.98
CA PRO A 97 -1.31 -17.34 -2.99
C PRO A 97 -2.26 -17.70 -1.85
N THR A 98 -2.21 -18.95 -1.38
CA THR A 98 -3.04 -19.48 -0.28
C THR A 98 -2.79 -18.73 1.03
N GLU A 99 -1.56 -18.31 1.31
CA GLU A 99 -1.23 -17.59 2.54
C GLU A 99 -1.87 -16.20 2.56
N ILE A 100 -1.87 -15.50 1.42
CA ILE A 100 -2.57 -14.22 1.30
C ILE A 100 -4.07 -14.42 1.41
N ILE A 101 -4.62 -15.47 0.79
CA ILE A 101 -6.05 -15.80 0.91
C ILE A 101 -6.43 -16.04 2.37
N ASN A 102 -5.64 -16.81 3.09
CA ASN A 102 -5.88 -17.09 4.51
C ASN A 102 -5.83 -15.80 5.34
N GLN A 103 -4.82 -14.94 5.14
CA GLN A 103 -4.74 -13.65 5.82
C GLN A 103 -5.96 -12.75 5.51
N VAL A 104 -6.37 -12.67 4.23
CA VAL A 104 -7.57 -11.91 3.82
C VAL A 104 -8.80 -12.46 4.52
N LYS A 105 -8.96 -13.78 4.53
CA LYS A 105 -10.09 -14.47 5.15
C LYS A 105 -10.11 -14.19 6.65
N ASP A 106 -9.00 -14.40 7.34
CA ASP A 106 -8.87 -14.20 8.78
C ASP A 106 -9.15 -12.74 9.16
N GLU A 107 -8.66 -11.77 8.38
CA GLU A 107 -8.95 -10.35 8.63
C GLU A 107 -10.43 -10.01 8.43
N ILE A 108 -11.09 -10.61 7.42
CA ILE A 108 -12.52 -10.41 7.18
C ILE A 108 -13.34 -11.05 8.31
N GLU A 109 -13.05 -12.29 8.68
CA GLU A 109 -13.80 -13.04 9.70
C GLU A 109 -13.69 -12.40 11.08
N ASN A 110 -12.51 -11.85 11.42
CA ASN A 110 -12.28 -11.19 12.70
C ASN A 110 -12.71 -9.73 12.75
N ASN A 111 -13.15 -9.13 11.63
CA ASN A 111 -13.59 -7.75 11.56
C ASN A 111 -15.09 -7.64 11.25
N GLN A 112 -15.88 -7.45 12.30
CA GLN A 112 -17.35 -7.36 12.22
C GLN A 112 -17.82 -6.31 11.20
N LEU A 113 -17.12 -5.17 11.08
CA LEU A 113 -17.49 -4.12 10.11
C LEU A 113 -17.30 -4.57 8.66
N LEU A 114 -16.29 -5.42 8.39
CA LEU A 114 -16.08 -6.01 7.07
C LEU A 114 -17.17 -7.04 6.76
N VAL A 115 -17.48 -7.91 7.73
CA VAL A 115 -18.59 -8.87 7.60
C VAL A 115 -19.92 -8.17 7.34
N GLU A 116 -20.23 -7.09 8.06
CA GLU A 116 -21.45 -6.31 7.85
C GLU A 116 -21.51 -5.68 6.46
N LYS A 117 -20.40 -5.14 5.95
CA LYS A 117 -20.34 -4.62 4.57
C LYS A 117 -20.66 -5.69 3.54
N LEU A 118 -20.19 -6.93 3.75
CA LEU A 118 -20.49 -8.07 2.90
C LEU A 118 -21.94 -8.55 3.03
N LYS A 119 -22.58 -8.39 4.20
CA LYS A 119 -23.98 -8.79 4.41
C LYS A 119 -25.00 -7.79 3.84
N LYS A 120 -24.60 -6.56 3.52
CA LYS A 120 -25.49 -5.49 3.02
C LYS A 120 -26.09 -5.70 1.63
N PHE A 121 -25.93 -6.86 1.01
CA PHE A 121 -26.65 -7.17 -0.24
C PHE A 121 -28.10 -7.53 0.08
N LYS A 122 -29.05 -6.83 -0.59
CA LYS A 122 -30.52 -7.05 -0.58
C LYS A 122 -31.40 -6.15 0.31
N ALA A 123 -31.01 -4.91 0.60
CA ALA A 123 -32.03 -3.88 0.88
C ALA A 123 -32.55 -3.26 -0.43
N ILE A 124 -33.03 -4.09 -1.37
CA ILE A 124 -33.92 -3.58 -2.42
C ILE A 124 -35.27 -3.41 -1.72
N THR A 125 -35.46 -2.28 -1.05
CA THR A 125 -36.80 -1.85 -0.64
C THR A 125 -37.65 -1.85 -1.91
N LYS A 126 -38.61 -2.77 -2.00
CA LYS A 126 -39.69 -2.68 -2.99
C LYS A 126 -40.29 -1.28 -2.81
N ARG A 127 -39.98 -0.36 -3.72
CA ARG A 127 -40.75 0.88 -3.85
C ARG A 127 -42.15 0.42 -4.24
N LYS A 128 -43.08 0.47 -3.28
CA LYS A 128 -44.51 0.43 -3.54
C LYS A 128 -44.93 1.71 -4.25
#